data_AF-A0A2H6AVD3-F1
#
_entry.id   AF-A0A2H6AVD3-F1
#
_cell.length_a   1.000
_cell.length_b   1.000
_cell.length_c   1.000
_cell.angle_alpha   90.00
_cell.angle_beta   90.00
_cell.angle_gamma   90.00
#
_symmetry.space_group_name_H-M   'P 1'
#
loop_
_entity.id
_entity.type
_entity.pdbx_description
1 polymer ?
#
loop_
_entity_poly.entity_id
_entity_poly.type
_entity_poly.pdbx_seq_one_letter_code
_entity_poly.pdbx_strand_id
1 'polypeptide(L)'
;MRRAHRQGGGASRGRCAFFVALSLSLILLALAVPRAAAWLNLTVGRQATDLLWRGEMPAPEGVRRALSSREAALRWLELPRARKDLGIAHLRLAVFALREGERLRAREHLERATEQLEAGLARDPVDPWAWNELAWARAYGGEDVRAVDALTMS
;
A
#
# COMPACT_ATOMS: atom_id res chain seq x y z
N MET A 1 -7.90 -1.53 76.39
CA MET A 1 -7.67 -0.65 75.21
C MET A 1 -6.73 -1.34 74.23
N ARG A 2 -7.25 -1.89 73.11
CA ARG A 2 -6.45 -2.48 72.02
C ARG A 2 -6.92 -1.82 70.71
N ARG A 3 -6.14 -0.88 70.16
CA ARG A 3 -6.32 -0.43 68.77
C ARG A 3 -5.29 -1.16 67.91
N ALA A 4 -5.78 -2.10 67.12
CA ALA A 4 -4.99 -2.90 66.21
C ALA A 4 -4.58 -2.06 64.99
N HIS A 5 -3.27 -2.14 64.70
CA HIS A 5 -2.64 -1.83 63.43
C HIS A 5 -3.40 -2.42 62.26
N ARG A 6 -3.85 -1.58 61.32
CA ARG A 6 -4.19 -2.05 59.97
C ARG A 6 -4.11 -0.95 58.92
N GLN A 7 -2.90 -0.50 58.57
CA GLN A 7 -2.67 0.23 57.32
C GLN A 7 -1.26 -0.08 56.81
N GLY A 8 -1.16 -0.96 55.81
CA GLY A 8 0.11 -1.30 55.16
C GLY A 8 0.01 -1.92 53.76
N GLY A 9 -1.20 -1.99 53.16
CA GLY A 9 -1.43 -2.69 51.90
C GLY A 9 -1.58 -1.83 50.64
N GLY A 10 -1.53 -0.50 50.75
CA GLY A 10 -1.86 0.41 49.63
C GLY A 10 -0.74 0.67 48.63
N ALA A 11 0.52 0.65 49.08
CA ALA A 11 1.65 1.14 48.28
C ALA A 11 2.13 0.16 47.18
N SER A 12 1.80 -1.13 47.26
CA SER A 12 2.15 -2.13 46.25
C SER A 12 1.15 -2.17 45.09
N ARG A 13 -0.14 -1.94 45.37
CA ARG A 13 -1.22 -1.92 44.36
C ARG A 13 -1.08 -0.74 43.39
N GLY A 14 -0.73 0.45 43.90
CA GLY A 14 -0.53 1.65 43.07
C GLY A 14 0.63 1.52 42.08
N ARG A 15 1.75 0.91 42.51
CA ARG A 15 2.91 0.67 41.64
C ARG A 15 2.60 -0.32 40.53
N CYS A 16 1.89 -1.41 40.84
CA CYS A 16 1.50 -2.41 39.85
C CYS A 16 0.55 -1.82 38.79
N ALA A 17 -0.45 -1.04 39.20
CA ALA A 17 -1.36 -0.35 38.27
C ALA A 17 -0.61 0.65 37.37
N PHE A 18 0.37 1.38 37.91
CA PHE A 18 1.19 2.30 37.11
C PHE A 18 2.00 1.57 36.03
N PHE A 19 2.68 0.47 36.38
CA PHE A 19 3.45 -0.30 35.39
C PHE A 19 2.55 -0.89 34.31
N VAL A 20 1.37 -1.42 34.67
CA VAL A 20 0.41 -1.93 33.68
C VAL A 20 -0.06 -0.82 32.74
N ALA A 21 -0.42 0.35 33.27
CA ALA A 21 -0.84 1.49 32.46
C ALA A 21 0.28 1.99 31.54
N LEU A 22 1.51 2.04 32.03
CA LEU A 22 2.68 2.44 31.24
C LEU A 22 2.97 1.43 30.12
N SER A 23 2.99 0.14 30.44
CA SER A 23 3.18 -0.93 29.45
C SER A 23 2.08 -0.91 28.39
N LEU A 24 0.82 -0.77 28.80
CA LEU A 24 -0.30 -0.66 27.86
C LEU A 24 -0.15 0.58 26.96
N SER A 25 0.23 1.72 27.53
CA SER A 25 0.45 2.95 26.75
C SER A 25 1.56 2.80 25.72
N LEU A 26 2.66 2.13 26.08
CA LEU A 26 3.77 1.85 25.16
C LEU A 26 3.34 0.90 24.04
N ILE A 27 2.57 -0.15 24.36
CA ILE A 27 2.04 -1.09 23.36
C ILE A 27 1.10 -0.36 22.39
N LEU A 28 0.20 0.48 22.91
CA LEU A 28 -0.71 1.27 22.08
C LEU A 28 0.05 2.23 21.18
N LEU A 29 1.09 2.90 21.69
CA LEU A 29 1.92 3.80 20.89
C LEU A 29 2.67 3.03 19.79
N ALA A 30 3.22 1.86 20.12
CA ALA A 30 3.91 1.00 19.17
C ALA A 30 3.00 0.50 18.04
N LEU A 31 1.71 0.32 18.30
CA LEU A 31 0.71 -0.05 17.28
C LEU A 31 0.19 1.17 16.50
N ALA A 32 0.02 2.31 17.16
CA ALA A 32 -0.57 3.51 16.56
C ALA A 32 0.39 4.22 15.59
N VAL A 33 1.67 4.32 15.94
CA VAL A 33 2.66 5.09 15.17
C VAL A 33 2.84 4.56 13.74
N PRO A 34 3.09 3.26 13.50
CA PRO A 34 3.24 2.75 12.14
C PRO A 34 1.98 2.95 11.30
N ARG A 35 0.81 2.76 11.91
CA ARG A 35 -0.48 2.96 11.23
C ARG A 35 -0.66 4.43 10.84
N ALA A 36 -0.43 5.36 11.76
CA ALA A 36 -0.54 6.80 11.48
C ALA A 36 0.48 7.23 10.40
N ALA A 37 1.73 6.77 10.49
CA ALA A 37 2.75 7.07 9.50
C ALA A 37 2.38 6.54 8.10
N ALA A 38 1.86 5.31 8.00
CA ALA A 38 1.36 4.77 6.74
C ALA A 38 0.25 5.64 6.14
N TRP A 39 -0.75 6.03 6.95
CA TRP A 39 -1.85 6.88 6.48
C TRP A 39 -1.40 8.26 6.00
N LEU A 40 -0.45 8.88 6.70
CA LEU A 40 0.11 10.17 6.30
C LEU A 40 0.81 10.05 4.93
N ASN A 41 1.57 8.99 4.70
CA ASN A 41 2.21 8.76 3.40
C ASN A 41 1.18 8.58 2.28
N LEU A 42 0.07 7.88 2.52
CA LEU A 42 -0.96 7.65 1.49
C LEU A 42 -1.71 8.91 1.04
N THR A 43 -1.61 10.03 1.77
CA THR A 43 -2.22 11.30 1.35
C THR A 43 -1.55 11.88 0.11
N VAL A 44 -0.23 11.71 -0.01
CA VAL A 44 0.54 12.20 -1.15
C VAL A 44 0.19 11.39 -2.39
N GLY A 45 -0.14 12.06 -3.49
CA GLY A 45 -0.51 11.38 -4.73
C GLY A 45 -1.91 10.74 -4.73
N ARG A 46 -2.75 10.98 -3.71
CA ARG A 46 -4.13 10.46 -3.66
C ARG A 46 -4.95 10.84 -4.89
N GLN A 47 -4.84 12.08 -5.37
CA GLN A 47 -5.53 12.51 -6.58
C GLN A 47 -5.16 11.64 -7.79
N ALA A 48 -3.87 11.33 -7.97
CA ALA A 48 -3.44 10.48 -9.07
C ALA A 48 -4.00 9.06 -8.91
N THR A 49 -4.02 8.49 -7.71
CA THR A 49 -4.64 7.19 -7.50
C THR A 49 -6.15 7.19 -7.76
N ASP A 50 -6.86 8.25 -7.37
CA ASP A 50 -8.29 8.35 -7.63
C ASP A 50 -8.60 8.43 -9.13
N LEU A 51 -7.70 9.04 -9.92
CA LEU A 51 -7.77 9.03 -11.39
C LEU A 51 -7.50 7.62 -11.95
N LEU A 52 -6.44 6.96 -11.45
CA LEU A 52 -6.10 5.59 -11.86
C LEU A 52 -7.26 4.61 -11.67
N TRP A 53 -7.95 4.68 -10.52
CA TRP A 53 -9.09 3.83 -10.20
C TRP A 53 -10.36 4.14 -11.00
N ARG A 54 -10.43 5.34 -11.61
CA ARG A 54 -11.48 5.69 -12.57
C ARG A 54 -11.14 5.29 -14.00
N GLY A 55 -9.99 4.66 -14.21
CA GLY A 55 -9.47 4.36 -15.55
C GLY A 55 -8.93 5.59 -16.28
N GLU A 56 -8.81 6.74 -15.60
CA GLU A 56 -8.23 7.95 -16.18
C GLU A 56 -6.70 7.88 -16.16
N MET A 57 -6.06 8.59 -17.09
CA MET A 57 -4.60 8.65 -17.20
C MET A 57 -4.06 9.94 -16.56
N PRO A 58 -3.62 9.92 -15.29
CA PRO A 58 -2.96 11.08 -14.69
C PRO A 58 -1.61 11.35 -15.37
N ALA A 59 -1.09 12.57 -15.21
CA ALA A 59 0.25 12.92 -15.69
C ALA A 59 1.32 11.98 -15.12
N PRO A 60 2.40 11.67 -15.87
CA PRO A 60 3.47 10.77 -15.41
C PRO A 60 4.06 11.16 -14.05
N GLU A 61 4.20 12.46 -13.77
CA GLU A 61 4.66 12.97 -12.48
C GLU A 61 3.69 12.63 -11.35
N GLY A 62 2.38 12.68 -11.64
CA GLY A 62 1.33 12.26 -10.72
C GLY A 62 1.42 10.78 -10.38
N VAL A 63 1.65 9.93 -11.38
CA VAL A 63 1.86 8.49 -11.19
C VAL A 63 3.10 8.22 -10.35
N ARG A 64 4.23 8.88 -10.66
CA ARG A 64 5.48 8.73 -9.88
C ARG A 64 5.31 9.16 -8.42
N ARG A 65 4.54 10.22 -8.14
CA ARG A 65 4.22 10.65 -6.77
C ARG A 65 3.32 9.64 -6.04
N ALA A 66 2.32 9.07 -6.72
CA ALA A 66 1.49 8.02 -6.13
C ALA A 66 2.32 6.78 -5.79
N LEU A 67 3.22 6.40 -6.70
CA LEU A 67 4.10 5.25 -6.53
C LEU A 67 5.00 5.43 -5.29
N SER A 68 5.75 6.54 -5.23
CA SER A 68 6.66 6.79 -4.10
C SER A 68 5.93 6.87 -2.75
N SER A 69 4.70 7.38 -2.74
CA SER A 69 3.90 7.48 -1.52
C SER A 69 3.38 6.13 -1.03
N ARG A 70 3.00 5.23 -1.93
CA ARG A 70 2.57 3.87 -1.56
C ARG A 70 3.76 3.01 -1.11
N GLU A 71 4.91 3.12 -1.77
CA GLU A 71 6.14 2.47 -1.30
C GLU A 71 6.51 2.94 0.10
N ALA A 72 6.39 4.25 0.36
CA ALA A 72 6.63 4.80 1.69
C ALA A 72 5.64 4.28 2.73
N ALA A 73 4.36 4.15 2.39
CA ALA A 73 3.37 3.56 3.27
C ALA A 73 3.65 2.08 3.56
N LEU A 74 4.07 1.30 2.56
CA LEU A 74 4.39 -0.13 2.71
C LEU A 74 5.62 -0.38 3.59
N ARG A 75 6.56 0.57 3.70
CA ARG A 75 7.65 0.48 4.67
C ARG A 75 7.18 0.50 6.14
N TRP A 76 5.99 1.06 6.39
CA TRP A 76 5.40 1.11 7.73
C TRP A 76 4.44 -0.03 7.99
N LEU A 77 3.60 -0.35 7.00
CA LEU A 77 2.54 -1.33 7.17
C LEU A 77 2.22 -2.00 5.84
N GLU A 78 2.13 -3.33 5.87
CA GLU A 78 1.64 -4.13 4.76
C GLU A 78 0.14 -3.88 4.54
N LEU A 79 -0.17 -3.16 3.46
CA LEU A 79 -1.53 -2.76 3.11
C LEU A 79 -1.90 -3.34 1.75
N PRO A 80 -2.85 -4.28 1.67
CA PRO A 80 -3.25 -4.90 0.40
C PRO A 80 -3.67 -3.87 -0.66
N ARG A 81 -4.40 -2.83 -0.25
CA ARG A 81 -4.80 -1.73 -1.13
C ARG A 81 -3.61 -0.94 -1.68
N ALA A 82 -2.59 -0.67 -0.86
CA ALA A 82 -1.40 0.06 -1.32
C ALA A 82 -0.60 -0.76 -2.34
N ARG A 83 -0.55 -2.08 -2.21
CA ARG A 83 0.04 -2.98 -3.22
C ARG A 83 -0.73 -2.95 -4.55
N LYS A 84 -2.06 -3.03 -4.49
CA LYS A 84 -2.91 -2.88 -5.69
C LYS A 84 -2.71 -1.52 -6.37
N ASP A 85 -2.70 -0.44 -5.60
CA ASP A 85 -2.40 0.91 -6.11
C ASP A 85 -1.02 0.99 -6.79
N LEU A 86 0.03 0.38 -6.22
CA LEU A 86 1.36 0.31 -6.84
C LEU A 86 1.32 -0.44 -8.16
N GLY A 87 0.64 -1.58 -8.20
CA GLY A 87 0.59 -2.38 -9.40
C GLY A 87 -0.12 -1.66 -10.55
N ILE A 88 -1.23 -0.97 -10.27
CA ILE A 88 -1.92 -0.13 -11.25
C ILE A 88 -1.04 1.04 -11.70
N ALA A 89 -0.34 1.69 -10.77
CA ALA A 89 0.58 2.79 -11.11
C ALA A 89 1.72 2.32 -12.02
N HIS A 90 2.32 1.16 -11.73
CA HIS A 90 3.33 0.54 -12.58
C HIS A 90 2.78 0.21 -13.97
N LEU A 91 1.59 -0.35 -14.07
CA LEU A 91 0.95 -0.63 -15.37
C LEU A 91 0.78 0.64 -16.21
N ARG A 92 0.43 1.79 -15.60
CA ARG A 92 0.38 3.06 -16.35
C ARG A 92 1.77 3.58 -16.75
N LEU A 93 2.79 3.42 -15.90
CA LEU A 93 4.17 3.73 -16.30
C LEU A 93 4.64 2.85 -17.46
N ALA A 94 4.22 1.59 -17.51
CA ALA A 94 4.50 0.72 -18.66
C ALA A 94 3.86 1.28 -19.94
N VAL A 95 2.61 1.74 -19.87
CA VAL A 95 1.92 2.37 -21.01
C VAL A 95 2.66 3.63 -21.47
N PHE A 96 3.14 4.49 -20.57
CA PHE A 96 3.95 5.65 -20.94
C PHE A 96 5.25 5.23 -21.63
N ALA A 97 5.99 4.28 -21.06
CA ALA A 97 7.22 3.77 -21.63
C ALA A 97 7.00 3.14 -23.03
N LEU A 98 5.91 2.40 -23.25
CA LEU A 98 5.57 1.86 -24.57
C LEU A 98 5.35 2.96 -25.60
N ARG A 99 4.63 4.03 -25.24
CA ARG A 99 4.38 5.18 -26.12
C ARG A 99 5.66 5.93 -26.48
N GLU A 100 6.64 5.94 -25.59
CA GLU A 100 7.97 6.51 -25.80
C GLU A 100 8.92 5.54 -26.53
N GLY A 101 8.47 4.32 -26.85
CA GLY A 101 9.29 3.29 -27.50
C GLY A 101 10.27 2.59 -26.55
N GLU A 102 10.21 2.85 -25.25
CA GLU A 102 11.09 2.31 -24.23
C GLU A 102 10.66 0.91 -23.76
N ARG A 103 10.71 -0.05 -24.68
CA ARG A 103 10.20 -1.42 -24.46
C ARG A 103 10.77 -2.12 -23.22
N LEU A 104 12.06 -1.91 -22.91
CA LEU A 104 12.67 -2.53 -21.74
C LEU A 104 12.10 -1.96 -20.43
N ARG A 105 11.97 -0.62 -20.33
CA ARG A 105 11.35 0.01 -19.16
C ARG A 105 9.89 -0.37 -19.01
N ALA A 106 9.17 -0.48 -20.13
CA ALA A 106 7.79 -0.97 -20.11
C ALA A 106 7.69 -2.38 -19.51
N ARG A 107 8.56 -3.29 -19.94
CA ARG A 107 8.60 -4.66 -19.42
C ARG A 107 8.89 -4.71 -17.92
N GLU A 108 9.88 -3.96 -17.44
CA GLU A 108 10.17 -3.87 -16.00
C GLU A 108 8.96 -3.38 -15.20
N HIS A 109 8.23 -2.42 -15.73
CA HIS A 109 7.01 -1.93 -15.11
C HIS A 109 5.87 -2.95 -15.13
N LEU A 110 5.72 -3.74 -16.19
CA LEU A 110 4.72 -4.82 -16.25
C LEU A 110 5.01 -5.95 -15.26
N GLU A 111 6.27 -6.31 -15.11
CA GLU A 111 6.71 -7.31 -14.13
C GLU A 111 6.38 -6.84 -12.71
N ARG A 112 6.78 -5.60 -12.35
CA ARG A 112 6.44 -5.01 -11.05
C ARG A 112 4.92 -4.84 -10.85
N ALA A 113 4.18 -4.51 -11.91
CA ALA A 113 2.73 -4.40 -11.83
C ALA A 113 2.09 -5.74 -11.40
N THR A 114 2.52 -6.82 -12.06
CA THR A 114 2.05 -8.19 -11.81
C THR A 114 2.36 -8.60 -10.37
N GLU A 115 3.61 -8.45 -9.92
CA GLU A 115 4.04 -8.80 -8.56
C GLU A 115 3.22 -8.08 -7.48
N GLN A 116 3.01 -6.78 -7.63
CA GLN A 116 2.29 -5.99 -6.63
C GLN A 116 0.79 -6.29 -6.62
N LEU A 117 0.17 -6.47 -7.78
CA LEU A 117 -1.24 -6.86 -7.88
C LEU A 117 -1.48 -8.22 -7.26
N GLU A 118 -0.64 -9.21 -7.55
CA GLU A 118 -0.73 -10.54 -6.94
C GLU A 118 -0.59 -10.49 -5.42
N ALA A 119 0.43 -9.78 -4.91
CA ALA A 119 0.65 -9.65 -3.48
C ALA A 119 -0.50 -8.91 -2.77
N GLY A 120 -1.14 -7.95 -3.44
CA GLY A 120 -2.33 -7.26 -2.94
C GLY A 120 -3.57 -8.17 -2.94
N LEU A 121 -3.86 -8.81 -4.06
CA LEU A 121 -5.02 -9.69 -4.25
C LEU A 121 -4.95 -10.96 -3.41
N ALA A 122 -3.77 -11.48 -3.12
CA ALA A 122 -3.60 -12.63 -2.23
C ALA A 122 -4.12 -12.37 -0.81
N ARG A 123 -4.11 -11.11 -0.36
CA ARG A 123 -4.60 -10.69 0.97
C ARG A 123 -6.00 -10.09 0.94
N ASP A 124 -6.40 -9.52 -0.19
CA ASP A 124 -7.70 -8.89 -0.39
C ASP A 124 -8.23 -9.19 -1.81
N PRO A 125 -8.80 -10.39 -2.02
CA PRO A 125 -9.15 -10.89 -3.34
C PRO A 125 -10.44 -10.29 -3.91
N VAL A 126 -11.24 -9.60 -3.10
CA VAL A 126 -12.54 -9.04 -3.49
C VAL A 126 -12.35 -7.67 -4.16
N ASP A 127 -11.64 -7.67 -5.29
CA ASP A 127 -11.35 -6.47 -6.07
C ASP A 127 -11.35 -6.80 -7.57
N PRO A 128 -12.53 -6.82 -8.22
CA PRO A 128 -12.64 -7.19 -9.64
C PRO A 128 -11.82 -6.29 -10.57
N TRP A 129 -11.68 -5.02 -10.23
CA TRP A 129 -10.88 -4.07 -11.00
C TRP A 129 -9.40 -4.42 -10.95
N ALA A 130 -8.86 -4.71 -9.76
CA ALA A 130 -7.47 -5.14 -9.64
C ALA A 130 -7.20 -6.48 -10.35
N TRP A 131 -8.16 -7.41 -10.37
CA TRP A 131 -8.05 -8.63 -11.19
C TRP A 131 -7.99 -8.32 -12.69
N ASN A 132 -8.81 -7.37 -13.17
CA ASN A 132 -8.78 -6.92 -14.55
C ASN A 132 -7.44 -6.27 -14.91
N GLU A 133 -6.91 -5.38 -14.06
CA GLU A 133 -5.60 -4.75 -14.27
C GLU A 133 -4.46 -5.79 -14.23
N LEU A 134 -4.56 -6.85 -13.42
CA LEU A 134 -3.60 -7.95 -13.41
C LEU A 134 -3.65 -8.75 -14.72
N ALA A 135 -4.85 -9.01 -15.24
CA ALA A 135 -5.01 -9.66 -16.54
C ALA A 135 -4.37 -8.82 -17.65
N TRP A 136 -4.57 -7.50 -17.64
CA TRP A 136 -3.90 -6.57 -18.56
C TRP A 136 -2.37 -6.62 -18.41
N ALA A 137 -1.84 -6.51 -17.20
CA ALA A 137 -0.40 -6.56 -16.96
C ALA A 137 0.24 -7.86 -17.50
N ARG A 138 -0.43 -9.00 -17.30
CA ARG A 138 0.01 -10.30 -17.83
C ARG A 138 -0.12 -10.39 -19.35
N ALA A 139 -1.19 -9.87 -19.93
CA ALA A 139 -1.37 -9.85 -21.39
C ALA A 139 -0.25 -9.05 -22.07
N TYR A 140 0.08 -7.87 -21.54
CA TYR A 140 1.18 -7.04 -22.04
C TYR A 140 2.58 -7.62 -21.72
N GLY A 141 2.73 -8.36 -20.62
CA GLY A 141 4.01 -8.89 -20.16
C GLY A 141 4.37 -10.29 -20.68
N GLY A 142 3.36 -11.09 -21.04
CA GLY A 142 3.50 -12.51 -21.37
C GLY A 142 3.72 -12.79 -22.86
N GLU A 143 3.12 -12.02 -23.77
CA GLU A 143 3.15 -12.34 -25.21
C GLU A 143 3.24 -11.06 -26.05
N ASP A 144 4.14 -11.10 -27.04
CA ASP A 144 4.39 -10.15 -28.12
C ASP A 144 3.65 -8.80 -28.01
N VAL A 145 4.38 -7.73 -27.67
CA VAL A 145 3.95 -6.32 -27.79
C VAL A 145 3.25 -6.05 -29.14
N ARG A 146 3.58 -6.84 -30.18
CA ARG A 146 2.96 -6.85 -31.51
C ARG A 146 1.46 -7.22 -31.54
N ALA A 147 0.99 -8.10 -30.65
CA ALA A 147 -0.42 -8.50 -30.58
C ALA A 147 -1.30 -7.39 -29.98
N VAL A 148 -0.74 -6.58 -29.07
CA VAL A 148 -1.49 -5.48 -28.46
C VAL A 148 -1.48 -4.19 -29.30
N ASP A 149 -0.44 -3.96 -30.11
CA ASP A 149 -0.46 -2.94 -31.17
C ASP A 149 -1.60 -3.21 -32.17
N ALA A 150 -1.91 -4.48 -32.46
CA ALA A 150 -3.01 -4.85 -33.35
C ALA A 150 -4.41 -4.62 -32.74
N LEU A 151 -4.53 -4.58 -31.40
CA LEU A 151 -5.80 -4.36 -30.69
C LEU A 151 -6.07 -2.89 -30.37
N THR A 152 -5.05 -2.04 -30.39
CA THR A 152 -5.19 -0.60 -30.09
C THR A 152 -5.26 0.28 -31.34
N MET A 153 -5.01 -0.27 -32.54
CA MET A 153 -5.12 0.42 -33.84
C MET A 153 -6.43 0.13 -34.62
N SER A 154 -7.39 -0.59 -34.03
CA SER A 154 -8.77 -0.76 -34.55
C SER A 154 -9.77 0.04 -33.74
#